data_AF-B9KZ70-F1
#
_entry.id   AF-B9KZ70-F1
#
_cell.length_a   1.000
_cell.length_b   1.000
_cell.length_c   1.000
_cell.angle_alpha   90.00
_cell.angle_beta   90.00
_cell.angle_gamma   90.00
#
_symmetry.space_group_name_H-M   'P 1'
#
loop_
_entity.id
_entity.type
_entity.pdbx_description
1 polymer ?
#
loop_
_entity_poly.entity_id
_entity_poly.type
_entity_poly.pdbx_seq_one_letter_code
_entity_poly.pdbx_strand_id
1 'polypeptide(L)' 'MYPLLLPSFGWQELLLVLLIVLVVFGAGRLPEIGSAIGRTIREFRTATREATAEVSGDEPRS' A
#
# COMPACT_ATOMS: atom_id res chain seq x y z
N MET A 1 -3.84 9.63 -41.23
CA MET A 1 -4.06 8.21 -40.88
C MET A 1 -2.91 7.76 -40.00
N TYR A 2 -2.97 8.04 -38.71
CA TYR A 2 -2.13 7.37 -37.71
C TYR A 2 -3.04 6.34 -37.04
N PRO A 3 -2.66 5.06 -36.98
CA PRO A 3 -3.38 4.12 -36.14
C PRO A 3 -3.28 4.64 -34.71
N LEU A 4 -4.43 4.89 -34.11
CA LEU A 4 -4.63 5.11 -32.67
C LEU A 4 -4.24 3.81 -31.97
N LEU A 5 -2.94 3.51 -31.90
CA LEU A 5 -2.40 2.68 -30.83
C LEU A 5 -2.78 3.45 -29.57
N LEU A 6 -3.91 3.08 -28.96
CA LEU A 6 -4.09 3.31 -27.54
C LEU A 6 -2.84 2.68 -26.93
N PRO A 7 -1.84 3.46 -26.45
CA PRO A 7 -0.81 2.86 -25.64
C PRO A 7 -1.60 2.16 -24.53
N SER A 8 -1.36 0.87 -24.36
CA SER A 8 -2.03 0.08 -23.35
C SER A 8 -1.78 0.77 -22.01
N PHE A 9 -2.73 1.62 -21.57
CA PHE A 9 -2.61 2.43 -20.37
C PHE A 9 -2.28 1.47 -19.23
N GLY A 10 -1.03 1.52 -18.77
CA GLY A 10 -0.39 0.37 -18.15
C GLY A 10 0.73 0.78 -17.20
N TRP A 11 1.63 -0.16 -16.95
CA TRP A 11 2.79 0.04 -16.07
C TRP A 11 3.67 1.24 -16.48
N GLN A 12 3.59 1.65 -17.75
CA GLN A 12 4.35 2.77 -18.32
C GLN A 12 3.87 4.13 -17.79
N GLU A 13 2.55 4.43 -17.78
CA GLU A 13 2.07 5.66 -17.14
C GLU A 13 2.34 5.66 -15.63
N LEU A 14 2.19 4.51 -14.97
CA LEU A 14 2.47 4.40 -13.54
C LEU A 14 3.94 4.73 -13.23
N LEU A 15 4.87 4.22 -14.05
CA LEU A 15 6.30 4.55 -13.93
C LEU A 15 6.58 6.02 -14.22
N LEU A 16 5.90 6.64 -15.20
CA LEU A 16 6.09 8.04 -15.51
C LEU A 16 5.63 8.93 -14.34
N VAL A 17 4.47 8.64 -13.75
CA VAL A 17 3.97 9.34 -12.56
C VAL A 17 4.91 9.10 -11.37
N LEU A 18 5.35 7.85 -11.17
CA LEU A 18 6.29 7.50 -10.12
C LEU A 18 7.59 8.30 -10.27
N LEU A 19 8.13 8.43 -11.49
CA LEU A 19 9.32 9.22 -11.76
C LEU A 19 9.13 10.70 -11.39
N ILE A 20 7.99 11.30 -11.74
CA ILE A 20 7.67 12.69 -11.37
C ILE A 20 7.61 12.84 -9.85
N VAL A 21 6.94 11.91 -9.16
CA VAL A 21 6.87 11.88 -7.69
C VAL A 21 8.27 11.72 -7.08
N LEU A 22 9.13 10.86 -7.64
CA LEU A 22 10.52 10.72 -7.19
C LEU A 22 11.33 12.00 -7.39
N VAL A 23 11.09 12.78 -8.43
CA VAL A 23 11.80 14.05 -8.64
C VAL A 23 11.34 15.10 -7.64
N VAL A 24 10.04 15.18 -7.37
CA VAL A 24 9.47 16.17 -6.43
C VAL A 24 9.78 15.82 -4.98
N PHE A 25 9.56 14.57 -4.58
CA PHE A 25 9.71 14.11 -3.19
C PHE A 25 11.09 13.51 -2.91
N GLY A 26 11.80 13.00 -3.92
CA GLY A 26 13.05 12.27 -3.76
C GLY A 26 12.85 10.75 -3.65
N ALA A 27 13.78 9.97 -4.23
CA ALA A 27 13.77 8.51 -4.21
C ALA A 27 13.75 7.89 -2.80
N GLY A 28 14.28 8.60 -1.80
CA GLY A 28 14.31 8.14 -0.40
C GLY A 28 13.02 8.39 0.39
N ARG A 29 12.20 9.38 0.01
CA ARG A 29 11.01 9.76 0.79
C ARG A 29 9.85 8.79 0.64
N LEU A 30 9.67 8.22 -0.56
CA LEU A 30 8.65 7.19 -0.81
C LEU A 30 8.79 5.94 0.07
N PRO A 31 9.97 5.29 0.17
CA PRO A 31 10.13 4.12 1.04
C PRO A 31 10.06 4.50 2.53
N GLU A 32 10.49 5.69 2.92
CA GLU A 32 10.37 6.20 4.29
C GLU A 32 8.91 6.30 4.74
N ILE A 33 8.08 6.95 3.91
CA ILE A 33 6.63 7.08 4.15
C ILE A 33 5.93 5.71 4.07
N GLY A 34 6.28 4.90 3.07
CA GLY A 34 5.74 3.54 2.93
C GLY A 34 6.07 2.64 4.12
N SER A 35 7.26 2.76 4.69
CA SER A 35 7.67 2.02 5.90
C SER A 35 6.88 2.46 7.14
N ALA A 36 6.65 3.76 7.30
CA ALA A 36 5.82 4.30 8.38
C ALA A 36 4.38 3.80 8.27
N ILE A 37 3.76 3.96 7.10
CA ILE A 37 2.39 3.48 6.82
C ILE A 37 2.30 1.96 7.00
N GLY A 38 3.29 1.21 6.51
CA GLY A 38 3.32 -0.25 6.62
C GLY A 38 3.34 -0.75 8.07
N ARG A 39 4.07 -0.06 8.96
CA ARG A 39 4.05 -0.35 10.40
C ARG A 39 2.67 -0.09 11.00
N THR A 40 2.07 1.07 10.72
CA THR A 40 0.72 1.41 11.21
C THR A 40 -0.33 0.42 10.72
N ILE A 41 -0.30 0.02 9.43
CA ILE A 41 -1.23 -0.98 8.89
C ILE A 41 -1.05 -2.34 9.57
N ARG A 42 0.20 -2.73 9.86
CA ARG A 42 0.50 -3.99 10.53
C ARG A 42 -0.05 -4.00 11.96
N GLU A 43 0.19 -2.94 12.72
CA GLU A 43 -0.32 -2.77 14.08
C GLU A 43 -1.86 -2.74 14.08
N PHE A 44 -2.47 -1.99 13.16
CA PHE A 44 -3.92 -1.93 13.00
C PHE A 44 -4.52 -3.32 12.70
N ARG A 45 -3.91 -4.09 11.79
CA ARG A 45 -4.33 -5.46 11.49
C ARG A 45 -4.20 -6.38 12.70
N THR A 46 -3.14 -6.27 13.49
CA THR A 46 -2.96 -7.07 14.71
C THR A 46 -4.02 -6.73 15.76
N ALA A 47 -4.22 -5.44 16.07
CA ALA A 47 -5.23 -5.00 17.02
C ALA A 47 -6.65 -5.40 16.59
N THR A 48 -6.95 -5.32 15.29
CA THR A 48 -8.25 -5.76 14.75
C THR A 48 -8.44 -7.27 14.93
N ARG A 49 -7.38 -8.07 14.74
CA ARG A 49 -7.43 -9.52 14.93
C ARG A 49 -7.62 -9.91 16.39
N GLU A 50 -6.91 -9.26 17.30
CA GLU A 50 -7.04 -9.46 18.74
C GLU A 50 -8.45 -9.09 19.22
N ALA A 51 -8.94 -7.92 18.83
CA ALA A 51 -10.31 -7.51 19.13
C ALA A 51 -11.37 -8.47 18.54
N THR A 52 -11.14 -9.02 17.35
CA THR A 52 -12.04 -10.03 16.76
C THR A 52 -11.97 -11.35 17.53
N ALA A 53 -10.78 -11.78 17.97
CA ALA A 53 -10.59 -13.01 18.74
C ALA A 53 -11.24 -12.92 20.13
N GLU A 54 -11.16 -11.75 20.79
CA GLU A 54 -11.86 -11.47 22.04
C GLU A 54 -13.40 -11.52 21.87
N VAL A 55 -13.91 -10.96 20.77
CA VAL A 55 -15.36 -10.96 20.49
C VAL A 55 -15.88 -12.34 20.08
N SER A 56 -15.05 -13.20 19.48
CA SER A 56 -15.44 -14.55 19.07
C SER A 56 -15.42 -15.60 20.19
N GLY A 57 -15.06 -15.24 21.42
CA GLY A 57 -15.42 -16.03 22.61
C GLY A 57 -14.90 -17.48 22.61
N ASP A 58 -13.66 -17.69 22.19
CA ASP A 58 -12.96 -18.95 22.47
C ASP A 58 -12.32 -18.85 23.85
N GLU A 59 -13.16 -18.93 24.89
CA GLU A 59 -12.71 -19.23 26.25
C GLU A 59 -12.04 -20.61 26.21
N PRO A 60 -10.76 -20.77 26.61
CA PRO A 60 -10.22 -22.09 26.89
C PRO A 60 -11.00 -22.62 28.09
N ARG A 61 -12.01 -23.45 27.81
CA ARG A 61 -12.76 -24.20 28.83
C ARG A 61 -11.75 -24.99 29.65
N SER A 62 -11.47 -24.47 30.84
CA SER A 62 -10.87 -25.14 31.99
C SER A 62 -11.61 -26.40 32.37
#